data_AF-A0A131ZX73-F1
#
_entry.id   AF-A0A131ZX73-F1
#
_cell.length_a   1.000
_cell.length_b   1.000
_cell.length_c   1.000
_cell.angle_alpha   90.00
_cell.angle_beta   90.00
_cell.angle_gamma   90.00
#
_symmetry.space_group_name_H-M   'P 1'
#
loop_
_entity.id
_entity.type
_entity.pdbx_description
1 polymer ?
#
loop_
_entity_poly.entity_id
_entity_poly.type
_entity_poly.pdbx_seq_one_letter_code
_entity_poly.pdbx_strand_id
1 'polypeptide(L)'
;MLLNECILQEKFDQALDVVKLMMLQEDGGNEITKTLAMFVMTKFLNEIIDGKRNSIDPIQAEKKDENVEEDEEIEYIRVPYLTNPYFDDHFDLTDRNHIFGKSLHYFGEELLKTSTNDSDKLLARTSMIIGLIFFEKWDRANSLLQSFSETNASVSKDLILILKQLSHSIESEVIRKELDNILDRFSKFDKILDEKSIDELLSNRVRLLSEQEPEDIMQMGSLMENFKKIRIETLNDQMEQLIQRQRKLEIENQFADLERKKKLYYFFENFPKHEIDFARAEKRIKEIRSKTIVEEEYVPPENY
;
A
#
# COMPACT_ATOMS: atom_id res chain seq x y z
N MET A 1 -0.40 17.56 -3.42
CA MET A 1 -0.24 16.38 -2.56
C MET A 1 -1.47 16.25 -1.69
N LEU A 2 -2.15 15.10 -1.69
CA LEU A 2 -3.44 14.89 -1.02
C LEU A 2 -3.36 15.20 0.49
N LEU A 3 -2.28 14.81 1.15
CA LEU A 3 -2.03 15.10 2.57
C LEU A 3 -2.07 16.60 2.89
N ASN A 4 -1.44 17.44 2.05
CA ASN A 4 -1.45 18.89 2.23
C ASN A 4 -2.86 19.48 2.07
N GLU A 5 -3.63 18.98 1.11
CA GLU A 5 -4.99 19.43 0.89
C GLU A 5 -5.91 19.08 2.07
N CYS A 6 -5.79 17.87 2.63
CA CYS A 6 -6.52 17.48 3.83
C CYS A 6 -6.17 18.36 5.03
N ILE A 7 -4.90 18.73 5.20
CA ILE A 7 -4.45 19.63 6.28
C ILE A 7 -5.05 21.03 6.10
N LEU A 8 -4.99 21.58 4.89
CA LEU A 8 -5.54 22.92 4.58
C LEU A 8 -7.07 22.98 4.76
N GLN A 9 -7.77 21.88 4.49
CA GLN A 9 -9.22 21.76 4.69
C GLN A 9 -9.60 21.35 6.12
N GLU A 10 -8.62 21.25 7.03
CA GLU A 10 -8.80 20.79 8.40
C GLU A 10 -9.41 19.38 8.55
N LYS A 11 -9.30 18.53 7.52
CA LYS A 11 -9.79 17.16 7.49
C LYS A 11 -8.74 16.18 8.02
N PHE A 12 -8.43 16.26 9.32
CA PHE A 12 -7.32 15.51 9.92
C PHE A 12 -7.54 14.00 9.96
N ASP A 13 -8.78 13.54 10.08
CA ASP A 13 -9.11 12.12 10.01
C ASP A 13 -8.74 11.51 8.64
N GLN A 14 -9.06 12.23 7.56
CA GLN A 14 -8.69 11.82 6.20
C GLN A 14 -7.18 11.95 5.97
N ALA A 15 -6.56 12.99 6.55
CA ALA A 15 -5.10 13.13 6.53
C ALA A 15 -4.40 11.92 7.17
N LEU A 16 -4.93 11.40 8.28
CA LEU A 16 -4.43 10.18 8.91
C LEU A 16 -4.59 8.95 8.02
N ASP A 17 -5.69 8.85 7.27
CA ASP A 17 -5.87 7.75 6.30
C ASP A 17 -4.83 7.81 5.18
N VAL A 18 -4.45 9.01 4.72
CA VAL A 18 -3.34 9.19 3.78
C VAL A 18 -2.01 8.75 4.40
N VAL A 19 -1.73 9.15 5.65
CA VAL A 19 -0.52 8.73 6.39
C VAL A 19 -0.47 7.21 6.56
N LYS A 20 -1.61 6.57 6.86
CA LYS A 20 -1.74 5.12 6.89
C LYS A 20 -1.35 4.50 5.55
N LEU A 21 -1.88 5.01 4.45
CA LEU A 21 -1.59 4.46 3.11
C LEU A 21 -0.10 4.57 2.77
N MET A 22 0.53 5.69 3.13
CA MET A 22 1.97 5.85 2.99
C MET A 22 2.75 4.80 3.80
N MET A 23 2.38 4.60 5.07
CA MET A 23 3.01 3.58 5.92
C MET A 23 2.80 2.15 5.38
N LEU A 24 1.60 1.83 4.88
CA LEU A 24 1.32 0.52 4.27
C LEU A 24 2.12 0.30 2.98
N GLN A 25 2.45 1.35 2.25
CA GLN A 25 3.32 1.25 1.08
C GLN A 25 4.81 1.22 1.46
N GLU A 26 5.13 1.33 2.76
CA GLU A 26 6.48 1.52 3.27
C GLU A 26 7.20 2.70 2.57
N ASP A 27 6.43 3.72 2.17
CA ASP A 27 6.93 4.93 1.53
C ASP A 27 6.92 6.12 2.51
N GLY A 28 8.11 6.45 3.02
CA GLY A 28 8.30 7.61 3.89
C GLY A 28 8.26 8.94 3.14
N GLY A 29 8.35 8.93 1.81
CA GLY A 29 8.45 10.14 0.99
C GLY A 29 9.69 10.99 1.29
N ASN A 30 9.63 12.26 0.89
CA ASN A 30 10.65 13.25 1.19
C ASN A 30 10.48 13.85 2.61
N GLU A 31 11.44 14.67 3.03
CA GLU A 31 11.45 15.26 4.38
C GLU A 31 10.22 16.13 4.66
N ILE A 32 9.67 16.80 3.63
CA ILE A 32 8.42 17.55 3.72
C ILE A 32 7.25 16.62 4.06
N THR A 33 7.13 15.51 3.34
CA THR A 33 6.01 14.57 3.53
C THR A 33 6.09 13.90 4.90
N LYS A 34 7.29 13.49 5.33
CA LYS A 34 7.50 12.96 6.70
C LYS A 34 7.07 13.98 7.75
N THR A 35 7.44 15.25 7.58
CA THR A 35 7.10 16.30 8.54
C THR A 35 5.61 16.58 8.58
N LEU A 36 4.92 16.56 7.44
CA LEU A 36 3.46 16.70 7.38
C LEU A 36 2.75 15.50 8.00
N ALA A 37 3.25 14.28 7.79
CA ALA A 37 2.74 13.09 8.45
C ALA A 37 2.88 13.19 9.97
N MET A 38 4.07 13.58 10.44
CA MET A 38 4.34 13.85 11.85
C MET A 38 3.43 14.93 12.42
N PHE A 39 3.20 16.02 11.68
CA PHE A 39 2.29 17.10 12.09
C PHE A 39 0.85 16.62 12.29
N VAL A 40 0.33 15.84 11.36
CA VAL A 40 -1.02 15.26 11.49
C VAL A 40 -1.10 14.39 12.73
N MET A 41 -0.09 13.54 12.97
CA MET A 41 -0.09 12.65 14.13
C MET A 41 0.08 13.39 15.46
N THR A 42 0.96 14.40 15.52
CA THR A 42 1.15 15.25 16.69
C THR A 42 -0.13 15.99 17.05
N LYS A 43 -0.92 16.43 16.07
CA LYS A 43 -2.23 17.03 16.35
C LYS A 43 -3.15 16.08 17.13
N PHE A 44 -3.19 14.81 16.76
CA PHE A 44 -3.96 13.81 17.52
C PHE A 44 -3.37 13.56 18.91
N LEU A 45 -2.04 13.56 19.06
CA LEU A 45 -1.41 13.47 20.39
C LEU A 45 -1.80 14.65 21.28
N ASN A 46 -1.84 15.86 20.75
CA ASN A 46 -2.23 17.05 21.50
C ASN A 46 -3.71 17.01 21.92
N GLU A 47 -4.60 16.52 21.07
CA GLU A 47 -6.01 16.30 21.44
C GLU A 47 -6.14 15.29 22.59
N ILE A 48 -5.24 14.31 22.66
CA ILE A 48 -5.17 13.36 23.76
C ILE A 48 -4.64 14.06 25.02
N ILE A 49 -3.52 14.77 24.95
CA ILE A 49 -2.94 15.52 26.09
C ILE A 49 -3.97 16.50 26.68
N ASP A 50 -4.73 17.20 25.83
CA ASP A 50 -5.79 18.14 26.24
C ASP A 50 -7.02 17.44 26.85
N GLY A 51 -7.09 16.11 26.81
CA GLY A 51 -8.24 15.32 27.25
C GLY A 51 -9.49 15.47 26.37
N LYS A 52 -9.34 16.00 25.16
CA LYS A 52 -10.43 16.13 24.18
C LYS A 52 -10.74 14.80 23.51
N ARG A 53 -9.76 13.90 23.44
CA ARG A 53 -9.86 12.59 22.80
C ARG A 53 -9.17 11.52 23.66
N ASN A 54 -9.82 10.36 23.83
CA ASN A 54 -9.27 9.26 24.63
C ASN A 54 -8.72 8.11 23.77
N SER A 55 -9.19 8.02 22.53
CA SER A 55 -8.86 6.99 21.54
C SER A 55 -8.99 7.62 20.16
N ILE A 56 -8.28 7.10 19.17
CA ILE A 56 -8.47 7.50 17.78
C ILE A 56 -9.68 6.74 17.27
N ASP A 57 -10.86 7.27 17.60
CA ASP A 57 -12.12 6.63 17.28
C ASP A 57 -12.23 6.37 15.77
N PRO A 58 -12.80 5.24 15.34
CA PRO A 58 -13.11 5.04 13.94
C PRO A 58 -14.02 6.17 13.46
N ILE A 59 -13.74 6.68 12.25
CA ILE A 59 -14.74 7.46 11.52
C ILE A 59 -16.02 6.61 11.58
N GLN A 60 -17.13 7.20 12.03
CA GLN A 60 -18.44 6.59 11.80
C GLN A 60 -18.46 6.30 10.32
N ALA A 61 -18.34 5.03 9.92
CA ALA A 61 -18.41 4.66 8.52
C ALA A 61 -19.64 5.38 8.01
N GLU A 62 -19.44 6.35 7.11
CA GLU A 62 -20.56 7.00 6.43
C GLU A 62 -21.42 5.83 6.00
N LYS A 63 -22.64 5.74 6.56
CA LYS A 63 -23.61 4.75 6.11
C LYS A 63 -23.56 4.92 4.61
N LYS A 64 -23.06 3.91 3.89
CA LYS A 64 -23.04 3.96 2.44
C LYS A 64 -24.45 4.35 2.05
N ASP A 65 -24.62 5.55 1.52
CA ASP A 65 -25.90 5.93 0.95
C ASP A 65 -26.19 4.84 -0.08
N GLU A 66 -27.25 4.07 0.14
CA GLU A 66 -27.68 2.96 -0.71
C GLU A 66 -28.14 3.44 -2.11
N ASN A 67 -27.74 4.65 -2.51
CA ASN A 67 -28.15 5.33 -3.74
C ASN A 67 -26.95 5.92 -4.49
N VAL A 68 -25.84 5.18 -4.61
CA VAL A 68 -24.87 5.43 -5.68
C VAL A 68 -25.30 4.55 -6.83
N GLU A 69 -25.83 5.16 -7.90
CA GLU A 69 -26.12 4.49 -9.16
C GLU A 69 -24.87 3.69 -9.59
N GLU A 70 -25.04 2.37 -9.72
CA GLU A 70 -24.00 1.40 -10.04
C GLU A 70 -23.41 1.68 -11.44
N ASP A 71 -22.39 2.54 -11.49
CA ASP A 71 -21.47 2.59 -12.62
C ASP A 71 -20.73 1.24 -12.71
N GLU A 72 -21.13 0.41 -13.68
CA GLU A 72 -20.54 -0.88 -14.08
C GLU A 72 -19.82 -1.61 -12.93
N GLU A 73 -20.64 -2.13 -12.02
CA GLU A 73 -20.23 -2.81 -10.80
C GLU A 73 -19.22 -3.93 -11.12
N ILE A 74 -17.95 -3.71 -10.77
CA ILE A 74 -16.92 -4.75 -10.84
C ILE A 74 -17.33 -5.81 -9.82
N GLU A 75 -17.92 -6.91 -10.30
CA GLU A 75 -18.37 -8.02 -9.46
C GLU A 75 -17.13 -8.73 -8.87
N TYR A 76 -16.79 -8.40 -7.63
CA TYR A 76 -15.71 -9.05 -6.91
C TYR A 76 -16.11 -10.50 -6.57
N ILE A 77 -15.63 -11.46 -7.35
CA ILE A 77 -15.73 -12.88 -7.01
C ILE A 77 -14.82 -13.14 -5.80
N ARG A 78 -15.41 -13.28 -4.61
CA ARG A 78 -14.66 -13.68 -3.41
C ARG A 78 -14.15 -15.11 -3.60
N VAL A 79 -12.83 -15.27 -3.70
CA VAL A 79 -12.19 -16.59 -3.75
C VAL A 79 -12.30 -17.22 -2.36
N PRO A 80 -13.08 -18.30 -2.17
CA PRO A 80 -13.44 -18.81 -0.85
C PRO A 80 -12.28 -19.46 -0.06
N TYR A 81 -11.10 -19.61 -0.68
CA TYR A 81 -9.97 -20.35 -0.11
C TYR A 81 -8.73 -19.51 0.17
N LEU A 82 -8.77 -18.20 -0.05
CA LEU A 82 -7.67 -17.31 0.34
C LEU A 82 -7.92 -16.75 1.75
N THR A 83 -7.93 -17.65 2.74
CA THR A 83 -7.79 -17.22 4.13
C THR A 83 -6.32 -16.88 4.35
N ASN A 84 -5.98 -15.63 4.63
CA ASN A 84 -4.63 -15.28 5.06
C ASN A 84 -4.34 -16.08 6.35
N PRO A 85 -3.46 -17.10 6.32
CA PRO A 85 -3.28 -17.99 7.46
C PRO A 85 -2.43 -17.35 8.57
N TYR A 86 -1.81 -16.20 8.28
CA TYR A 86 -0.89 -15.52 9.17
C TYR A 86 -1.28 -14.04 9.25
N PHE A 87 -1.51 -13.58 10.48
CA PHE A 87 -1.68 -12.17 10.78
C PHE A 87 -0.29 -11.52 10.83
N ASP A 88 0.08 -10.76 9.79
CA ASP A 88 1.41 -10.19 9.64
C ASP A 88 1.53 -8.74 10.13
N ASP A 89 0.49 -8.25 10.82
CA ASP A 89 0.37 -6.87 11.28
C ASP A 89 0.45 -5.83 10.13
N HIS A 90 0.35 -6.22 8.86
CA HIS A 90 0.50 -5.33 7.70
C HIS A 90 -0.85 -4.84 7.17
N PHE A 91 -1.58 -5.67 6.43
CA PHE A 91 -2.90 -5.30 5.88
C PHE A 91 -4.08 -5.69 6.79
N ASP A 92 -3.83 -6.55 7.78
CA ASP A 92 -4.87 -7.11 8.64
C ASP A 92 -5.28 -6.17 9.80
N LEU A 93 -4.61 -5.01 9.96
CA LEU A 93 -4.91 -4.07 11.03
C LEU A 93 -6.23 -3.32 10.78
N THR A 94 -7.21 -3.57 11.65
CA THR A 94 -8.51 -2.88 11.65
C THR A 94 -8.63 -1.82 12.73
N ASP A 95 -7.90 -1.96 13.84
CA ASP A 95 -7.92 -1.00 14.93
C ASP A 95 -7.17 0.28 14.54
N ARG A 96 -7.85 1.42 14.65
CA ARG A 96 -7.32 2.73 14.29
C ARG A 96 -6.25 3.22 15.27
N ASN A 97 -6.29 2.79 16.54
CA ASN A 97 -5.19 3.02 17.48
C ASN A 97 -3.94 2.26 17.05
N HIS A 98 -4.08 0.99 16.66
CA HIS A 98 -2.97 0.20 16.13
C HIS A 98 -2.40 0.80 14.85
N ILE A 99 -3.26 1.23 13.92
CA ILE A 99 -2.85 1.88 12.67
C ILE A 99 -2.07 3.16 12.98
N PHE A 100 -2.62 4.03 13.83
CA PHE A 100 -1.95 5.25 14.24
C PHE A 100 -0.61 4.97 14.91
N GLY A 101 -0.60 4.04 15.88
CA GLY A 101 0.62 3.67 16.61
C GLY A 101 1.70 3.14 15.69
N LYS A 102 1.33 2.22 14.79
CA LYS A 102 2.23 1.69 13.76
C LYS A 102 2.73 2.80 12.82
N SER A 103 1.86 3.72 12.41
CA SER A 103 2.21 4.84 11.54
C SER A 103 3.19 5.79 12.22
N LEU A 104 2.93 6.14 13.48
CA LEU A 104 3.79 7.01 14.28
C LEU A 104 5.16 6.37 14.53
N HIS A 105 5.18 5.06 14.76
CA HIS A 105 6.43 4.32 14.86
C HIS A 105 7.22 4.32 13.56
N TYR A 106 6.56 4.00 12.44
CA TYR A 106 7.16 3.96 11.11
C TYR A 106 7.80 5.30 10.73
N PHE A 107 7.04 6.41 10.85
CA PHE A 107 7.59 7.74 10.54
C PHE A 107 8.64 8.19 11.55
N GLY A 108 8.58 7.74 12.81
CA GLY A 108 9.66 7.92 13.78
C GLY A 108 10.95 7.23 13.34
N GLU A 109 10.88 5.99 12.85
CA GLU A 109 12.04 5.28 12.30
C GLU A 109 12.59 5.95 11.03
N GLU A 110 11.71 6.31 10.09
CA GLU A 110 12.08 7.01 8.87
C GLU A 110 12.75 8.37 9.15
N LEU A 111 12.25 9.08 10.17
CA LEU A 111 12.86 10.31 10.65
C LEU A 111 14.23 10.02 11.24
N LEU A 112 14.37 9.00 12.11
CA LEU A 112 15.65 8.67 12.74
C LEU A 112 16.75 8.34 11.71
N LYS A 113 16.39 7.67 10.61
CA LYS A 113 17.31 7.32 9.51
C LYS A 113 17.88 8.56 8.80
N THR A 114 17.07 9.60 8.62
CA THR A 114 17.48 10.83 7.91
C THR A 114 17.92 11.97 8.83
N SER A 115 17.70 11.83 10.14
CA SER A 115 18.00 12.86 11.14
C SER A 115 19.50 13.10 11.32
N THR A 116 19.94 14.33 11.09
CA THR A 116 21.31 14.78 11.39
C THR A 116 21.41 15.50 12.73
N ASN A 117 20.36 16.25 13.11
CA ASN A 117 20.32 17.05 14.33
C ASN A 117 19.74 16.26 15.53
N ASP A 118 19.99 16.75 16.75
CA ASP A 118 19.53 16.05 17.97
C ASP A 118 18.04 16.26 18.26
N SER A 119 17.46 17.37 17.78
CA SER A 119 16.03 17.65 17.94
C SER A 119 15.14 16.65 17.18
N ASP A 120 15.51 16.31 15.94
CA ASP A 120 14.79 15.34 15.12
C ASP A 120 14.97 13.92 15.68
N LYS A 121 16.17 13.59 16.18
CA LYS A 121 16.40 12.32 16.90
C LYS A 121 15.54 12.21 18.16
N LEU A 122 15.38 13.29 18.91
CA LEU A 122 14.52 13.35 20.09
C LEU A 122 13.04 13.16 19.70
N LEU A 123 12.57 13.85 18.67
CA LEU A 123 11.22 13.70 18.13
C LEU A 123 10.97 12.27 17.64
N ALA A 124 11.90 11.72 16.87
CA ALA A 124 11.84 10.36 16.34
C ALA A 124 11.71 9.31 17.45
N ARG A 125 12.61 9.32 18.44
CA ARG A 125 12.60 8.35 19.56
C ARG A 125 11.32 8.43 20.38
N THR A 126 10.86 9.65 20.65
CA THR A 126 9.60 9.89 21.38
C THR A 126 8.43 9.30 20.59
N SER A 127 8.36 9.57 19.29
CA SER A 127 7.32 9.07 18.39
C SER A 127 7.34 7.55 18.28
N MET A 128 8.53 6.94 18.18
CA MET A 128 8.69 5.49 18.13
C MET A 128 8.10 4.79 19.36
N ILE A 129 8.34 5.33 20.56
CA ILE A 129 7.82 4.75 21.81
C ILE A 129 6.31 4.94 21.91
N ILE A 130 5.82 6.15 21.68
CA ILE A 130 4.37 6.43 21.67
C ILE A 130 3.67 5.50 20.66
N GLY A 131 4.26 5.35 19.48
CA GLY A 131 3.73 4.48 18.44
C GLY A 131 3.58 3.02 18.88
N LEU A 132 4.60 2.46 19.54
CA LEU A 132 4.53 1.09 20.07
C LEU A 132 3.50 0.92 21.19
N ILE A 133 3.26 1.97 21.99
CA ILE A 133 2.23 1.98 23.03
C ILE A 133 0.83 1.95 22.42
N PHE A 134 0.54 2.82 21.45
CA PHE A 134 -0.74 2.80 20.73
C PHE A 134 -0.94 1.53 19.91
N PHE A 135 0.15 0.87 19.53
CA PHE A 135 0.13 -0.40 18.82
C PHE A 135 0.15 -1.63 19.75
N GLU A 136 0.09 -1.43 21.07
CA GLU A 136 0.08 -2.48 22.09
C GLU A 136 1.25 -3.49 21.97
N LYS A 137 2.39 -3.08 21.39
CA LYS A 137 3.60 -3.90 21.29
C LYS A 137 4.51 -3.63 22.49
N TRP A 138 4.03 -3.96 23.69
CA TRP A 138 4.65 -3.67 24.99
C TRP A 138 6.09 -4.18 25.10
N ASP A 139 6.36 -5.41 24.65
CA ASP A 139 7.71 -6.01 24.69
C ASP A 139 8.72 -5.22 23.85
N ARG A 140 8.28 -4.75 22.67
CA ARG A 140 9.11 -3.93 21.79
C ARG A 140 9.35 -2.56 22.38
N ALA A 141 8.32 -1.94 22.97
CA ALA A 141 8.46 -0.67 23.68
C ALA A 141 9.50 -0.79 24.81
N ASN A 142 9.38 -1.82 25.65
CA ASN A 142 10.31 -2.09 26.74
C ASN A 142 11.75 -2.33 26.25
N SER A 143 11.92 -3.08 25.15
CA SER A 143 13.23 -3.32 24.56
C SER A 143 13.85 -2.04 23.99
N LEU A 144 13.04 -1.18 23.38
CA LEU A 144 13.50 0.10 22.85
C LEU A 144 13.86 1.09 23.96
N LEU A 145 13.13 1.10 25.08
CA LEU A 145 13.50 1.88 26.27
C LEU A 145 14.83 1.43 26.87
N GLN A 146 15.03 0.12 26.93
CA GLN A 146 16.28 -0.44 27.44
C GLN A 146 17.47 -0.03 26.57
N SER A 147 17.34 -0.10 25.25
CA SER A 147 18.41 0.33 24.33
C SER A 147 18.69 1.83 24.41
N PHE A 148 17.67 2.66 24.62
CA PHE A 148 17.85 4.10 24.84
C PHE A 148 18.53 4.40 26.17
N SER A 149 18.24 3.64 27.23
CA SER A 149 18.96 3.76 28.49
C SER A 149 20.43 3.37 28.37
N GLU A 150 20.75 2.31 27.63
CA GLU A 150 22.14 1.86 27.45
C GLU A 150 22.96 2.88 26.64
N THR A 151 22.32 3.56 25.70
CA THR A 151 22.95 4.56 24.84
C THR A 151 22.86 5.99 25.37
N ASN A 152 22.23 6.21 26.53
CA ASN A 152 21.89 7.53 27.09
C ASN A 152 21.15 8.45 26.07
N ALA A 153 20.30 7.86 25.25
CA ALA A 153 19.49 8.57 24.27
C ALA A 153 18.29 9.22 24.95
N SER A 154 18.07 10.52 24.73
CA SER A 154 16.98 11.27 25.33
C SER A 154 15.62 11.07 24.64
N VAL A 155 14.53 11.28 25.41
CA VAL A 155 13.11 11.21 25.02
C VAL A 155 12.36 12.40 25.63
N SER A 156 11.35 12.95 24.96
CA SER A 156 10.60 14.11 25.45
C SER A 156 9.73 13.78 26.68
N LYS A 157 9.58 14.73 27.59
CA LYS A 157 8.67 14.67 28.75
C LYS A 157 7.19 14.50 28.36
N ASP A 158 6.78 14.92 27.17
CA ASP A 158 5.38 14.81 26.71
C ASP A 158 4.89 13.35 26.68
N LEU A 159 5.81 12.40 26.47
CA LEU A 159 5.50 10.98 26.55
C LEU A 159 4.89 10.59 27.91
N ILE A 160 5.39 11.15 29.02
CA ILE A 160 4.86 10.86 30.36
C ILE A 160 3.45 11.43 30.49
N LEU A 161 3.18 12.61 29.91
CA LEU A 161 1.85 13.23 29.93
C LEU A 161 0.85 12.37 29.16
N ILE A 162 1.23 11.91 27.96
CA ILE A 162 0.39 11.03 27.13
C ILE A 162 0.11 9.71 27.86
N LEU A 163 1.14 9.07 28.42
CA LEU A 163 0.99 7.81 29.17
C LEU A 163 0.04 7.96 30.36
N LYS A 164 0.18 9.04 31.14
CA LYS A 164 -0.72 9.32 32.27
C LYS A 164 -2.15 9.51 31.79
N GLN A 165 -2.35 10.23 30.69
CA GLN A 165 -3.69 10.46 30.19
C GLN A 165 -4.35 9.17 29.69
N LEU A 166 -3.59 8.32 28.99
CA LEU A 166 -4.05 7.00 28.53
C LEU A 166 -4.37 6.07 29.71
N SER A 167 -3.56 6.07 30.77
CA SER A 167 -3.84 5.21 31.93
C SER A 167 -5.13 5.58 32.66
N HIS A 168 -5.53 6.85 32.63
CA HIS A 168 -6.80 7.31 33.20
C HIS A 168 -8.01 6.96 32.31
N SER A 169 -7.84 6.99 30.98
CA SER A 169 -8.94 6.82 30.03
C SER A 169 -9.28 5.36 29.71
N ILE A 170 -8.31 4.45 29.74
CA ILE A 170 -8.49 3.05 29.36
C ILE A 170 -9.20 2.28 30.47
N GLU A 171 -10.23 1.48 30.18
CA GLU A 171 -10.94 0.70 31.21
C GLU A 171 -10.28 -0.66 31.51
N SER A 172 -9.49 -1.20 30.57
CA SER A 172 -8.84 -2.49 30.69
C SER A 172 -7.72 -2.49 31.74
N GLU A 173 -7.87 -3.30 32.78
CA GLU A 173 -6.88 -3.42 33.85
C GLU A 173 -5.55 -4.04 33.38
N VAL A 174 -5.58 -4.87 32.34
CA VAL A 174 -4.37 -5.48 31.75
C VAL A 174 -3.54 -4.40 31.07
N ILE A 175 -4.17 -3.56 30.26
CA ILE A 175 -3.48 -2.49 29.54
C ILE A 175 -2.97 -1.43 30.52
N ARG A 176 -3.74 -1.08 31.55
CA ARG A 176 -3.28 -0.18 32.62
C ARG A 176 -2.01 -0.68 33.30
N LYS A 177 -1.93 -1.97 33.64
CA LYS A 177 -0.73 -2.55 34.27
C LYS A 177 0.51 -2.45 33.39
N GLU A 178 0.37 -2.67 32.07
CA GLU A 178 1.48 -2.51 31.14
C GLU A 178 1.92 -1.05 31.00
N LEU A 179 0.97 -0.11 30.96
CA LEU A 179 1.25 1.33 30.96
C LEU A 179 1.97 1.77 32.24
N ASP A 180 1.49 1.32 33.40
CA ASP A 180 2.09 1.61 34.70
C ASP A 180 3.52 1.02 34.79
N ASN A 181 3.75 -0.18 34.24
CA ASN A 181 5.08 -0.79 34.17
C ASN A 181 6.05 0.04 33.30
N ILE A 182 5.58 0.56 32.17
CA ILE A 182 6.35 1.47 31.32
C ILE A 182 6.63 2.79 32.07
N LEU A 183 5.64 3.37 32.72
CA LEU A 183 5.79 4.59 33.53
C LEU A 183 6.80 4.41 34.69
N ASP A 184 6.75 3.27 35.37
CA ASP A 184 7.67 2.89 36.45
C ASP A 184 9.10 2.67 35.95
N ARG A 185 9.28 2.29 34.69
CA ARG A 185 10.60 2.27 34.06
C ARG A 185 11.07 3.69 33.76
N PHE A 186 10.22 4.54 33.19
CA PHE A 186 10.56 5.94 32.92
C PHE A 186 10.99 6.70 34.17
N SER A 187 10.31 6.50 35.30
CA SER A 187 10.67 7.15 36.58
C SER A 187 12.06 6.74 37.09
N LYS A 188 12.59 5.58 36.68
CA LYS A 188 13.95 5.14 36.99
C LYS A 188 15.01 5.76 36.07
N PHE A 189 14.60 6.33 34.94
CA PHE A 189 15.46 6.86 33.90
C PHE A 189 15.39 8.38 33.76
N ASP A 190 15.33 9.11 34.88
CA ASP A 190 15.18 10.58 34.89
C ASP A 190 16.22 11.35 34.04
N LYS A 191 17.40 10.75 33.80
CA LYS A 191 18.46 11.31 32.93
C LYS A 191 18.13 11.32 31.43
N ILE A 192 17.11 10.57 31.01
CA ILE A 192 16.71 10.40 29.61
C ILE A 192 15.70 11.49 29.19
N LEU A 193 15.05 12.16 30.14
CA LEU A 193 13.95 13.07 29.85
C LEU A 193 14.45 14.46 29.44
N ASP A 194 14.12 14.88 28.22
CA ASP A 194 14.32 16.24 27.72
C ASP A 194 13.04 17.07 27.92
N GLU A 195 13.20 18.36 28.24
CA GLU A 195 12.07 19.26 28.52
C GLU A 195 11.37 19.78 27.28
N LYS A 196 11.98 19.66 26.10
CA LYS A 196 11.40 20.12 24.84
C LYS A 196 10.11 19.35 24.53
N SER A 197 9.05 20.10 24.20
CA SER A 197 7.79 19.52 23.78
C SER A 197 7.83 19.02 22.34
N ILE A 198 6.97 18.08 22.00
CA ILE A 198 6.82 17.53 20.64
C ILE A 198 6.46 18.67 19.65
N ASP A 199 5.61 19.61 20.07
CA ASP A 199 5.20 20.77 19.26
C ASP A 199 6.36 21.72 18.96
N GLU A 200 7.23 21.98 19.95
CA GLU A 200 8.42 22.80 19.76
C GLU A 200 9.40 22.14 18.78
N LEU A 201 9.64 20.84 18.95
CA LEU A 201 10.52 20.07 18.08
C LEU A 201 10.01 20.06 16.63
N LEU A 202 8.71 19.82 16.45
CA LEU A 202 8.09 19.83 15.14
C LEU A 202 8.07 21.23 14.50
N SER A 203 7.77 22.26 15.27
CA SER A 203 7.79 23.66 14.79
C SER A 203 9.18 24.07 14.32
N ASN A 204 10.22 23.65 15.04
CA ASN A 204 11.60 23.88 14.62
C ASN A 204 11.93 23.17 13.31
N ARG A 205 11.47 21.92 13.16
CA ARG A 205 11.66 21.16 11.93
C ARG A 205 10.97 21.81 10.73
N VAL A 206 9.72 22.26 10.89
CA VAL A 206 8.98 22.97 9.84
C VAL A 206 9.73 24.24 9.39
N ARG A 207 10.38 24.96 10.32
CA ARG A 207 11.21 26.12 9.95
C ARG A 207 12.44 25.75 9.14
N LEU A 208 13.07 24.61 9.44
CA LEU A 208 14.27 24.15 8.72
C LEU A 208 13.94 23.57 7.34
N LEU A 209 12.71 23.10 7.10
CA LEU A 209 12.30 22.56 5.81
C LEU A 209 12.47 23.56 4.65
N SER A 210 12.24 24.86 4.87
CA SER A 210 12.39 25.86 3.81
C SER A 210 13.81 25.93 3.25
N GLU A 211 14.81 25.50 4.03
CA GLU A 211 16.20 25.43 3.59
C GLU A 211 16.45 24.23 2.65
N GLN A 212 15.60 23.20 2.70
CA GLN A 212 15.72 21.95 1.94
C GLN A 212 14.90 21.95 0.63
N GLU A 213 13.89 22.82 0.51
CA GLU A 213 13.07 22.98 -0.70
C GLU A 213 13.85 23.08 -2.03
N PRO A 214 14.92 23.91 -2.16
CA PRO A 214 15.63 24.02 -3.44
C PRO A 214 16.36 22.74 -3.84
N GLU A 215 16.87 21.99 -2.86
CA GLU A 215 17.52 20.71 -3.11
C GLU A 215 16.50 19.66 -3.58
N ASP A 216 15.33 19.60 -2.93
CA ASP A 216 14.22 18.73 -3.32
C ASP A 216 13.73 19.02 -4.75
N ILE A 217 13.59 20.31 -5.13
CA ILE A 217 13.19 20.70 -6.49
C ILE A 217 14.22 20.22 -7.52
N MET A 218 15.51 20.38 -7.21
CA MET A 218 16.58 19.93 -8.09
C MET A 218 16.58 18.41 -8.25
N GLN A 219 16.44 17.66 -7.14
CA GLN A 219 16.35 16.21 -7.16
C GLN A 219 15.14 15.73 -7.97
N MET A 220 13.97 16.35 -7.78
CA MET A 220 12.75 16.01 -8.53
C MET A 220 12.90 16.27 -10.02
N GLY A 221 13.60 17.36 -10.41
CA GLY A 221 13.97 17.62 -11.79
C GLY A 221 14.83 16.50 -12.40
N SER A 222 15.84 16.03 -11.66
CA SER A 222 16.70 14.93 -12.12
C SER A 222 15.95 13.61 -12.25
N LEU A 223 15.04 13.31 -11.30
CA LEU A 223 14.23 12.11 -11.29
C LEU A 223 13.27 12.09 -12.48
N MET A 224 12.65 13.22 -12.80
CA MET A 224 11.77 13.38 -13.95
C MET A 224 12.50 13.12 -15.28
N GLU A 225 13.73 13.61 -15.43
CA GLU A 225 14.53 13.34 -16.62
C GLU A 225 14.92 11.85 -16.74
N ASN A 226 15.26 11.20 -15.62
CA ASN A 226 15.51 9.76 -15.60
C ASN A 226 14.25 8.96 -15.94
N PHE A 227 13.09 9.35 -15.40
CA PHE A 227 11.81 8.71 -15.71
C PHE A 227 11.48 8.82 -17.21
N LYS A 228 11.71 9.98 -17.84
CA LYS A 228 11.55 10.14 -19.29
C LYS A 228 12.43 9.18 -20.07
N LYS A 229 13.71 9.05 -19.70
CA LYS A 229 14.65 8.12 -20.36
C LYS A 229 14.16 6.68 -20.27
N ILE A 230 13.88 6.19 -19.06
CA ILE A 230 13.37 4.83 -18.83
C ILE A 230 12.09 4.60 -19.62
N ARG A 231 11.19 5.58 -19.66
CA ARG A 231 9.94 5.46 -20.41
C ARG A 231 10.16 5.37 -21.92
N ILE A 232 11.09 6.15 -22.47
CA ILE A 232 11.45 6.08 -23.89
C ILE A 232 12.07 4.73 -24.23
N GLU A 233 13.00 4.24 -23.40
CA GLU A 233 13.62 2.92 -23.56
C GLU A 233 12.57 1.81 -23.55
N THR A 234 11.68 1.81 -22.55
CA THR A 234 10.59 0.84 -22.45
C THR A 234 9.65 0.87 -23.65
N LEU A 235 9.32 2.06 -24.16
CA LEU A 235 8.47 2.20 -25.35
C LEU A 235 9.17 1.69 -26.61
N ASN A 236 10.47 1.94 -26.75
CA ASN A 236 11.26 1.43 -27.87
C ASN A 236 11.33 -0.10 -27.85
N ASP A 237 11.55 -0.70 -26.68
CA ASP A 237 11.57 -2.15 -26.51
C ASP A 237 10.21 -2.77 -26.87
N GLN A 238 9.11 -2.16 -26.39
CA GLN A 238 7.75 -2.58 -26.74
C GLN A 238 7.49 -2.48 -28.26
N MET A 239 7.94 -1.39 -28.88
CA MET A 239 7.80 -1.18 -30.32
C MET A 239 8.61 -2.22 -31.12
N GLU A 240 9.84 -2.54 -30.69
CA GLU A 240 10.66 -3.55 -31.34
C GLU A 240 10.03 -4.93 -31.25
N GLN A 241 9.49 -5.30 -30.08
CA GLN A 241 8.75 -6.55 -29.91
C GLN A 241 7.53 -6.65 -30.83
N LEU A 242 6.78 -5.54 -31.00
CA LEU A 242 5.64 -5.49 -31.92
C LEU A 242 6.08 -5.69 -33.37
N ILE A 243 7.14 -5.00 -33.81
CA ILE A 243 7.68 -5.14 -35.16
C ILE A 243 8.16 -6.58 -35.41
N GLN A 244 8.85 -7.19 -34.45
CA GLN A 244 9.30 -8.58 -34.56
C GLN A 244 8.12 -9.56 -34.68
N ARG A 245 7.06 -9.38 -33.89
CA ARG A 245 5.83 -10.20 -34.01
C ARG A 245 5.18 -10.02 -35.38
N GLN A 246 5.06 -8.79 -35.86
CA GLN A 246 4.49 -8.51 -37.17
C GLN A 246 5.28 -9.17 -38.30
N ARG A 247 6.62 -9.05 -38.29
CA ARG A 247 7.50 -9.72 -39.26
C ARG A 247 7.36 -11.23 -39.21
N LYS A 248 7.26 -11.82 -38.02
CA LYS A 248 7.06 -13.27 -37.87
C LYS A 248 5.74 -13.71 -38.51
N LEU A 249 4.67 -12.96 -38.29
CA LEU A 249 3.35 -13.23 -38.86
C LEU A 249 3.36 -13.07 -40.39
N GLU A 250 4.06 -12.07 -40.92
CA GLU A 250 4.27 -11.91 -42.37
C GLU A 250 5.03 -13.10 -42.98
N ILE A 251 6.09 -13.56 -42.32
CA ILE A 251 6.87 -14.74 -42.74
C ILE A 251 6.00 -16.01 -42.71
N GLU A 252 5.21 -16.22 -41.65
CA GLU A 252 4.29 -17.35 -41.54
C GLU A 252 3.25 -17.36 -42.66
N ASN A 253 2.67 -16.20 -42.99
CA ASN A 253 1.75 -16.06 -44.11
C ASN A 253 2.43 -16.37 -45.45
N GLN A 254 3.65 -15.87 -45.67
CA GLN A 254 4.42 -16.18 -46.88
C GLN A 254 4.76 -17.68 -46.98
N PHE A 255 5.09 -18.34 -45.86
CA PHE A 255 5.31 -19.79 -45.84
C PHE A 255 4.04 -20.56 -46.19
N ALA A 256 2.89 -20.18 -45.63
CA ALA A 256 1.60 -20.80 -45.95
C ALA A 256 1.26 -20.67 -47.46
N ASP A 257 1.49 -19.49 -48.04
CA ASP A 257 1.30 -19.24 -49.47
C ASP A 257 2.25 -20.06 -50.35
N LEU A 258 3.52 -20.15 -49.97
CA LEU A 258 4.52 -20.97 -50.66
C LEU A 258 4.18 -22.46 -50.56
N GLU A 259 3.69 -22.93 -49.41
CA GLU A 259 3.26 -24.31 -49.24
C GLU A 259 2.04 -24.62 -50.12
N ARG A 260 1.08 -23.68 -50.20
CA ARG A 260 -0.06 -23.79 -51.11
C ARG A 260 0.38 -23.87 -52.58
N LYS A 261 1.31 -23.00 -52.99
CA LYS A 261 1.90 -23.02 -54.35
C LYS A 261 2.65 -24.33 -54.60
N LYS A 262 3.46 -24.79 -53.64
CA LYS A 262 4.20 -26.06 -53.72
C LYS A 262 3.25 -27.24 -53.91
N LYS A 263 2.18 -27.33 -53.11
CA LYS A 263 1.15 -28.39 -53.26
C LYS A 263 0.56 -28.38 -54.67
N LEU A 264 0.31 -27.20 -55.24
CA LEU A 264 -0.21 -27.08 -56.62
C LEU A 264 0.81 -27.57 -57.66
N TYR A 265 2.07 -27.15 -57.56
CA TYR A 265 3.13 -27.56 -58.49
C TYR A 265 3.41 -29.07 -58.44
N TYR A 266 3.50 -29.63 -57.23
CA TYR A 266 3.82 -31.04 -57.00
C TYR A 266 2.57 -31.94 -56.91
N PHE A 267 1.41 -31.43 -57.33
CA PHE A 267 0.12 -32.13 -57.23
C PHE A 267 0.13 -33.44 -58.01
N PHE A 268 0.58 -33.42 -59.27
CA PHE A 268 0.59 -34.61 -60.13
C PHE A 268 1.63 -35.65 -59.70
N GLU A 269 2.76 -35.22 -59.14
CA GLU A 269 3.78 -36.14 -58.63
C GLU A 269 3.33 -36.86 -57.35
N ASN A 270 2.49 -36.22 -56.54
CA ASN A 270 1.94 -36.80 -55.31
C ASN A 270 0.49 -37.30 -55.45
N PHE A 271 -0.01 -37.42 -56.68
CA PHE A 271 -1.39 -37.81 -56.96
C PHE A 271 -1.85 -39.08 -56.22
N PRO A 272 -1.05 -40.17 -56.12
CA PRO A 272 -1.46 -41.36 -55.37
C PRO A 272 -1.70 -41.09 -53.88
N LYS A 273 -0.96 -40.17 -53.25
CA LYS A 273 -1.15 -39.80 -51.84
C LYS A 273 -2.41 -38.97 -51.66
N HIS A 274 -2.66 -38.03 -52.57
CA HIS A 274 -3.86 -37.20 -52.55
C HIS A 274 -5.14 -38.02 -52.70
N GLU A 275 -5.12 -39.08 -53.51
CA GLU A 275 -6.26 -40.00 -53.67
C GLU A 275 -6.58 -40.76 -52.36
N ILE A 276 -5.54 -41.19 -51.63
CA ILE A 276 -5.69 -41.81 -50.31
C ILE A 276 -6.28 -40.82 -49.29
N ASP A 277 -5.77 -39.58 -49.27
CA ASP A 277 -6.25 -38.54 -48.36
C ASP A 277 -7.69 -38.11 -48.67
N PHE A 278 -8.05 -38.03 -49.95
CA PHE A 278 -9.42 -37.76 -50.40
C PHE A 278 -10.39 -38.83 -49.92
N ALA A 279 -10.07 -40.11 -50.12
CA ALA A 279 -10.89 -41.22 -49.66
C ALA A 279 -11.05 -41.23 -48.12
N ARG A 280 -10.01 -40.83 -47.37
CA ARG A 280 -10.09 -40.68 -45.90
C ARG A 280 -10.97 -39.50 -45.48
N ALA A 281 -10.85 -38.37 -46.16
CA ALA A 281 -11.66 -37.17 -45.90
C ALA A 281 -13.14 -37.43 -46.20
N GLU A 282 -13.47 -38.10 -47.31
CA GLU A 282 -14.84 -38.49 -47.62
C GLU A 282 -15.46 -39.40 -46.56
N LYS A 283 -14.69 -40.37 -46.04
CA LYS A 283 -15.15 -41.23 -44.94
C LYS A 283 -15.48 -40.41 -43.70
N ARG A 284 -14.58 -39.49 -43.29
CA ARG A 284 -14.83 -38.59 -42.15
C ARG A 284 -16.05 -37.69 -42.35
N ILE A 285 -16.25 -37.14 -43.55
CA ILE A 285 -17.42 -36.30 -43.85
C ILE A 285 -18.71 -37.12 -43.78
N LYS A 286 -18.71 -38.36 -44.29
CA LYS A 286 -19.86 -39.28 -44.17
C LYS A 286 -20.16 -39.61 -42.71
N GLU A 287 -19.13 -39.87 -41.90
CA GLU A 287 -19.29 -40.10 -40.45
C GLU A 287 -19.87 -38.89 -39.72
N ILE A 288 -19.40 -37.68 -40.00
CA ILE A 288 -19.94 -36.44 -39.41
C ILE A 288 -21.40 -36.25 -39.83
N ARG A 289 -21.72 -36.37 -41.13
CA ARG A 289 -23.10 -36.24 -41.64
C ARG A 289 -24.05 -37.28 -41.05
N SER A 290 -23.57 -38.51 -40.80
CA SER A 290 -24.37 -39.54 -40.15
C SER A 290 -24.65 -39.25 -38.67
N LYS A 291 -23.85 -38.41 -38.01
CA LYS A 291 -24.03 -37.98 -36.62
C LYS A 291 -24.89 -36.71 -36.49
N THR A 292 -25.01 -35.89 -37.54
CA THR A 292 -25.82 -34.65 -37.55
C THR A 292 -27.30 -34.88 -37.92
N ILE A 293 -27.85 -36.08 -37.70
CA ILE A 293 -29.31 -36.28 -37.72
C ILE A 293 -29.80 -35.92 -36.32
N VAL A 294 -30.12 -34.63 -36.13
CA VAL A 294 -30.89 -34.17 -34.98
C VAL A 294 -32.35 -34.50 -35.30
N GLU A 295 -32.96 -35.40 -34.52
CA GLU A 295 -34.42 -35.57 -34.49
C GLU A 295 -35.02 -34.29 -33.91
N GLU A 296 -35.36 -33.33 -34.78
CA GLU A 296 -36.23 -32.21 -34.42
C GLU A 296 -37.68 -32.72 -34.39
N GLU A 297 -38.10 -33.30 -33.27
CA GLU A 297 -39.52 -33.34 -32.93
C GLU A 297 -39.88 -32.00 -32.26
N TYR A 298 -39.98 -30.96 -33.08
CA TYR A 298 -40.50 -29.67 -32.67
C TYR A 298 -42.00 -29.81 -32.37
N VAL A 299 -42.35 -29.80 -31.09
CA VAL A 299 -43.74 -29.67 -30.62
C VAL A 299 -43.99 -28.19 -30.31
N PRO A 300 -44.81 -27.48 -31.10
CA PRO A 300 -45.16 -26.10 -30.81
C PRO A 300 -45.97 -26.02 -29.50
N PRO A 301 -45.73 -25.04 -28.62
CA PRO A 301 -46.54 -24.87 -27.43
C PRO A 301 -47.97 -24.44 -27.82
N GLU A 302 -48.97 -25.16 -27.28
CA GLU A 302 -50.37 -24.75 -27.39
C GLU A 302 -50.58 -23.45 -26.61
N ASN A 303 -51.01 -22.40 -27.31
CA ASN A 303 -51.42 -21.15 -26.67
C ASN A 303 -52.70 -21.40 -25.86
N TYR A 304 -52.59 -21.35 -24.53
CA TYR A 304 -53.69 -21.07 -23.60
C TYR A 304 -53.26 -20.02 -22.59
#